data_AF-A0A539DZW6-F1
#
_entry.id   AF-A0A539DZW6-F1
#
_cell.length_a   1.000
_cell.length_b   1.000
_cell.length_c   1.000
_cell.angle_alpha   90.00
_cell.angle_beta   90.00
_cell.angle_gamma   90.00
#
_symmetry.space_group_name_H-M   'P 1'
#
loop_
_entity.id
_entity.type
_entity.pdbx_description
1 polymer ?
#
loop_
_entity_poly.entity_id
_entity_poly.type
_entity_poly.pdbx_seq_one_letter_code
_entity_poly.pdbx_strand_id
1 'polypeptide(L)'
;MIERRIIRRGFLSAAVVLAALTALAARSAGQVTTPVPKEQRGRSDAERSGFHDAGNIRTVFWNYGMVGDYPADPGGVDLSVFHSVEVPKGSGMNYSDGITPFVLARIIQRDGTPSYIMETGFRERQGSSPFYNRIMRFEPRPGYFEPSPSRNPGRSPAISSDPRTWPAVWPDKLGDPDDPGWAGSWNGYFGKRIVADQESYTVMDDDYYDAWDFNPDSRDSTRRGLGLRIEVRGFQWANPQASNVIFWHYDITNEGTTDYDDNIVFGLYMDSGVGGSALSCDNIFESDDDNAFFDRTLNQDVLNLVYTWDRFGHGRDLSGNCGRTGYLGYAYMETPGNALDTIDNDLDGITNELRDGGPGLRIAGEEAIRQYVTTHY
;
A
#
# COMPACT_ATOMS: atom_id res chain seq x y z
N MET A 1 36.68 -63.75 -22.05
CA MET A 1 37.85 -63.27 -21.28
C MET A 1 37.32 -62.29 -20.26
N ILE A 2 37.05 -62.77 -19.02
CA ILE A 2 37.68 -62.30 -17.75
C ILE A 2 37.34 -60.80 -17.51
N GLU A 3 36.58 -60.35 -16.51
CA GLU A 3 36.53 -60.75 -15.09
C GLU A 3 35.27 -60.19 -14.39
N ARG A 4 34.84 -60.83 -13.29
CA ARG A 4 33.84 -60.34 -12.33
C ARG A 4 34.50 -59.42 -11.29
N ARG A 5 33.75 -58.46 -10.75
CA ARG A 5 33.87 -58.12 -9.32
C ARG A 5 32.55 -57.64 -8.73
N ILE A 6 32.02 -58.41 -7.78
CA ILE A 6 31.00 -58.02 -6.82
C ILE A 6 31.75 -57.66 -5.53
N ILE A 7 31.47 -56.49 -4.94
CA ILE A 7 31.75 -56.22 -3.51
C ILE A 7 30.53 -55.53 -2.90
N ARG A 8 30.11 -56.04 -1.74
CA ARG A 8 28.97 -55.59 -0.93
C ARG A 8 29.42 -54.58 0.14
N ARG A 9 28.48 -53.65 0.43
CA ARG A 9 28.15 -52.96 1.70
C ARG A 9 29.13 -51.95 2.31
N GLY A 10 28.59 -50.75 2.53
CA GLY A 10 28.97 -49.83 3.59
C GLY A 10 27.83 -48.83 3.82
N PHE A 11 26.97 -49.09 4.81
CA PHE A 11 26.11 -48.06 5.41
C PHE A 11 27.00 -47.17 6.27
N LEU A 12 27.18 -45.91 5.88
CA LEU A 12 27.69 -44.86 6.75
C LEU A 12 26.93 -43.56 6.48
N SER A 13 25.98 -43.27 7.37
CA SER A 13 25.64 -41.96 7.93
C SER A 13 25.81 -40.72 7.03
N ALA A 14 24.83 -40.45 6.19
CA ALA A 14 24.62 -39.14 5.54
C ALA A 14 23.81 -38.17 6.44
N ALA A 15 24.06 -38.17 7.74
CA ALA A 15 23.27 -37.42 8.73
C ALA A 15 24.00 -36.19 9.33
N VAL A 16 25.19 -35.82 8.84
CA VAL A 16 25.99 -34.73 9.44
C VAL A 16 26.39 -33.62 8.45
N VAL A 17 26.11 -33.78 7.15
CA VAL A 17 26.36 -32.71 6.15
C VAL A 17 25.10 -31.89 5.85
N LEU A 18 23.92 -32.31 6.31
CA LEU A 18 22.66 -31.58 6.10
C LEU A 18 22.37 -30.51 7.17
N ALA A 19 23.18 -30.44 8.23
CA ALA A 19 23.00 -29.47 9.32
C ALA A 19 23.84 -28.19 9.16
N ALA A 20 24.65 -28.07 8.10
CA ALA A 20 25.54 -26.92 7.86
C ALA A 20 25.18 -26.10 6.61
N LEU A 21 24.08 -26.43 5.93
CA LEU A 21 23.60 -25.71 4.73
C LEU A 21 22.19 -25.11 4.87
N THR A 22 21.56 -25.25 6.03
CA THR A 22 20.24 -24.65 6.34
C THR A 22 20.34 -23.30 7.06
N ALA A 23 21.54 -22.73 7.20
CA ALA A 23 21.74 -21.45 7.91
C ALA A 23 22.02 -20.24 7.00
N LEU A 24 21.94 -20.37 5.67
CA LEU A 24 22.15 -19.24 4.75
C LEU A 24 21.12 -19.21 3.61
N ALA A 25 19.87 -18.88 3.95
CA ALA A 25 18.95 -18.21 3.02
C ALA A 25 17.77 -17.55 3.75
N ALA A 26 17.96 -17.00 4.94
CA ALA A 26 17.08 -15.94 5.41
C ALA A 26 17.53 -14.66 4.69
N ARG A 27 17.11 -14.48 3.43
CA ARG A 27 17.22 -13.17 2.79
C ARG A 27 16.19 -12.29 3.48
N SER A 28 16.70 -11.41 4.33
CA SER A 28 15.96 -10.38 5.04
C SER A 28 14.99 -9.69 4.06
N ALA A 29 13.68 -9.83 4.30
CA ALA A 29 12.82 -8.67 4.14
C ALA A 29 13.54 -7.55 4.91
N GLY A 30 13.96 -6.48 4.22
CA GLY A 30 14.91 -5.49 4.75
C GLY A 30 14.51 -5.11 6.17
N GLN A 31 15.25 -5.63 7.15
CA GLN A 31 14.87 -5.53 8.54
C GLN A 31 15.08 -4.06 8.91
N VAL A 32 14.00 -3.29 8.99
CA VAL A 32 14.11 -1.88 9.37
C VAL A 32 14.72 -1.84 10.76
N THR A 33 15.76 -1.03 10.93
CA THR A 33 16.47 -0.95 12.20
C THR A 33 15.52 -0.40 13.25
N THR A 34 15.20 -1.22 14.26
CA THR A 34 14.38 -0.81 15.41
C THR A 34 15.25 -0.75 16.68
N PRO A 35 15.03 0.21 17.58
CA PRO A 35 14.06 1.30 17.50
C PRO A 35 14.38 2.31 16.39
N VAL A 36 13.34 2.87 15.75
CA VAL A 36 13.51 3.82 14.65
C VAL A 36 13.95 5.18 15.20
N PRO A 37 15.10 5.75 14.78
CA PRO A 37 15.54 7.07 15.21
C PRO A 37 14.50 8.15 14.89
N LYS A 38 14.35 9.15 15.78
CA LYS A 38 13.30 10.18 15.67
C LYS A 38 13.36 10.96 14.35
N GLU A 39 14.55 11.20 13.83
CA GLU A 39 14.80 11.88 12.56
C GLU A 39 14.36 11.09 11.32
N GLN A 40 14.09 9.79 11.47
CA GLN A 40 13.61 8.91 10.40
C GLN A 40 12.10 8.64 10.48
N ARG A 41 11.40 9.21 11.47
CA ARG A 41 9.95 9.05 11.66
C ARG A 41 9.14 10.02 10.81
N GLY A 42 7.83 9.79 10.76
CA GLY A 42 6.84 10.58 10.04
C GLY A 42 6.92 12.07 10.37
N ARG A 43 6.84 12.91 9.34
CA ARG A 43 6.84 14.37 9.49
C ARG A 43 5.97 15.06 8.44
N SER A 44 5.19 16.04 8.89
CA SER A 44 4.25 16.76 8.02
C SER A 44 4.91 17.64 6.97
N ASP A 45 6.15 18.11 7.19
CA ASP A 45 6.88 18.85 6.17
C ASP A 45 7.58 17.95 5.12
N ALA A 46 7.51 16.63 5.30
CA ALA A 46 7.84 15.65 4.26
C ALA A 46 6.64 15.31 3.35
N GLU A 47 5.45 15.88 3.58
CA GLU A 47 4.28 15.68 2.71
C GLU A 47 4.53 16.15 1.28
N ARG A 48 4.20 15.29 0.31
CA ARG A 48 4.37 15.50 -1.12
C ARG A 48 3.20 14.82 -1.84
N SER A 49 2.81 15.40 -2.97
CA SER A 49 1.87 14.78 -3.90
C SER A 49 2.52 14.50 -5.26
N GLY A 50 2.06 13.45 -5.92
CA GLY A 50 2.50 13.04 -7.24
C GLY A 50 1.33 12.54 -8.07
N PHE A 51 1.61 12.12 -9.31
CA PHE A 51 0.59 11.58 -10.20
C PHE A 51 0.96 10.19 -10.70
N HIS A 52 -0.05 9.34 -10.81
CA HIS A 52 -0.05 8.18 -11.71
C HIS A 52 -0.89 8.53 -12.94
N ASP A 53 -0.32 8.40 -14.13
CA ASP A 53 -0.92 8.76 -15.42
C ASP A 53 -0.48 7.88 -16.61
N ALA A 54 0.14 6.71 -16.38
CA ALA A 54 0.61 5.81 -17.44
C ALA A 54 -0.53 5.22 -18.29
N GLY A 55 -1.68 4.92 -17.67
CA GLY A 55 -2.82 4.22 -18.29
C GLY A 55 -3.95 5.15 -18.74
N ASN A 56 -5.18 4.64 -18.74
CA ASN A 56 -6.40 5.42 -18.98
C ASN A 56 -6.93 6.12 -17.72
N ILE A 57 -6.33 5.85 -16.56
CA ILE A 57 -6.61 6.54 -15.30
C ILE A 57 -5.51 7.56 -15.06
N ARG A 58 -5.88 8.77 -14.65
CA ARG A 58 -4.94 9.77 -14.10
C ARG A 58 -5.36 10.14 -12.69
N THR A 59 -4.49 10.00 -11.70
CA THR A 59 -4.82 10.34 -10.33
C THR A 59 -3.64 10.96 -9.59
N VAL A 60 -3.93 11.98 -8.80
CA VAL A 60 -3.05 12.45 -7.73
C VAL A 60 -2.97 11.39 -6.64
N PHE A 61 -1.84 11.34 -5.94
CA PHE A 61 -1.67 10.59 -4.71
C PHE A 61 -0.71 11.33 -3.78
N TRP A 62 -0.78 11.01 -2.49
CA TRP A 62 -0.02 11.62 -1.41
C TRP A 62 0.83 10.58 -0.70
N ASN A 63 2.05 10.97 -0.30
CA ASN A 63 2.97 10.08 0.41
C ASN A 63 2.62 9.82 1.89
N TYR A 64 1.51 10.38 2.36
CA TYR A 64 0.85 9.99 3.61
C TYR A 64 -0.24 8.93 3.40
N GLY A 65 -0.33 8.30 2.21
CA GLY A 65 -1.15 7.11 1.97
C GLY A 65 -2.50 7.35 1.29
N MET A 66 -2.79 8.58 0.88
CA MET A 66 -4.03 8.92 0.19
C MET A 66 -3.89 8.87 -1.33
N VAL A 67 -4.88 8.29 -2.00
CA VAL A 67 -5.05 8.30 -3.45
C VAL A 67 -6.26 9.16 -3.79
N GLY A 68 -6.13 10.02 -4.79
CA GLY A 68 -7.11 11.06 -5.04
C GLY A 68 -6.92 12.25 -4.09
N ASP A 69 -7.74 13.27 -4.28
CA ASP A 69 -7.77 14.50 -3.49
C ASP A 69 -9.14 15.17 -3.65
N TYR A 70 -9.35 16.25 -2.90
CA TYR A 70 -10.49 17.14 -3.06
C TYR A 70 -10.01 18.56 -3.34
N PRO A 71 -10.58 19.26 -4.34
CA PRO A 71 -10.09 20.58 -4.70
C PRO A 71 -10.48 21.62 -3.64
N ALA A 72 -9.61 22.61 -3.43
CA ALA A 72 -9.85 23.69 -2.46
C ALA A 72 -11.07 24.57 -2.82
N ASP A 73 -11.39 24.69 -4.11
CA ASP A 73 -12.60 25.33 -4.61
C ASP A 73 -13.41 24.31 -5.43
N PRO A 74 -14.32 23.54 -4.81
CA PRO A 74 -15.06 22.49 -5.50
C PRO A 74 -16.00 23.01 -6.59
N GLY A 75 -16.57 24.21 -6.43
CA GLY A 75 -17.43 24.82 -7.45
C GLY A 75 -16.65 25.39 -8.64
N GLY A 76 -15.43 25.87 -8.40
CA GLY A 76 -14.54 26.49 -9.39
C GLY A 76 -13.40 25.61 -9.88
N VAL A 77 -13.45 24.28 -9.66
CA VAL A 77 -12.34 23.37 -9.99
C VAL A 77 -11.89 23.49 -11.45
N ASP A 78 -10.56 23.61 -11.64
CA ASP A 78 -9.90 23.56 -12.94
C ASP A 78 -9.54 22.11 -13.30
N LEU A 79 -10.43 21.50 -14.10
CA LEU A 79 -10.32 20.11 -14.55
C LEU A 79 -9.14 19.88 -15.52
N SER A 80 -8.44 20.94 -15.97
CA SER A 80 -7.23 20.79 -16.77
C SER A 80 -5.99 20.44 -15.94
N VAL A 81 -6.03 20.65 -14.62
CA VAL A 81 -4.91 20.40 -13.69
C VAL A 81 -5.28 19.53 -12.49
N PHE A 82 -6.56 19.44 -12.12
CA PHE A 82 -7.03 18.63 -11.01
C PHE A 82 -7.50 17.25 -11.48
N HIS A 83 -6.85 16.20 -10.98
CA HIS A 83 -7.09 14.81 -11.40
C HIS A 83 -7.15 13.90 -10.18
N SER A 84 -8.36 13.56 -9.75
CA SER A 84 -8.65 12.65 -8.65
C SER A 84 -9.41 11.44 -9.18
N VAL A 85 -8.64 10.40 -9.52
CA VAL A 85 -9.14 9.21 -10.22
C VAL A 85 -9.90 9.58 -11.49
N GLU A 86 -9.26 10.37 -12.36
CA GLU A 86 -9.84 10.80 -13.62
C GLU A 86 -9.88 9.67 -14.65
N VAL A 87 -11.06 9.42 -15.23
CA VAL A 87 -11.28 8.39 -16.25
C VAL A 87 -12.33 8.85 -17.27
N PRO A 88 -12.14 8.65 -18.59
CA PRO A 88 -10.87 8.40 -19.27
C PRO A 88 -9.90 9.56 -19.07
N LYS A 89 -8.60 9.28 -19.01
CA LYS A 89 -7.56 10.31 -18.92
C LYS A 89 -7.73 11.34 -20.05
N GLY A 90 -7.81 12.62 -19.66
CA GLY A 90 -8.05 13.74 -20.56
C GLY A 90 -9.53 14.14 -20.67
N SER A 91 -10.46 13.47 -19.98
CA SER A 91 -11.87 13.86 -19.92
C SER A 91 -12.12 14.99 -18.91
N GLY A 92 -11.36 15.05 -17.82
CA GLY A 92 -11.65 15.85 -16.64
C GLY A 92 -12.73 15.26 -15.71
N MET A 93 -13.27 14.07 -16.02
CA MET A 93 -14.26 13.38 -15.19
C MET A 93 -13.55 12.67 -14.04
N ASN A 94 -13.75 13.14 -12.81
CA ASN A 94 -13.16 12.60 -11.59
C ASN A 94 -14.12 11.65 -10.89
N TYR A 95 -13.58 10.75 -10.07
CA TYR A 95 -14.38 9.67 -9.48
C TYR A 95 -14.22 9.50 -7.96
N SER A 96 -13.19 10.08 -7.35
CA SER A 96 -12.97 9.95 -5.90
C SER A 96 -12.53 11.27 -5.30
N ASP A 97 -12.89 11.48 -4.03
CA ASP A 97 -12.40 12.59 -3.22
C ASP A 97 -11.23 12.16 -2.31
N GLY A 98 -11.06 10.86 -2.12
CA GLY A 98 -9.90 10.30 -1.44
C GLY A 98 -10.07 8.84 -1.03
N ILE A 99 -9.00 8.07 -1.15
CA ILE A 99 -8.92 6.67 -0.71
C ILE A 99 -7.67 6.52 0.15
N THR A 100 -7.78 5.92 1.32
CA THR A 100 -6.64 5.72 2.22
C THR A 100 -6.83 4.45 3.05
N PRO A 101 -5.75 3.74 3.42
CA PRO A 101 -5.85 2.72 4.45
C PRO A 101 -6.20 3.34 5.80
N PHE A 102 -6.80 2.54 6.67
CA PHE A 102 -6.87 2.81 8.10
C PHE A 102 -6.43 1.59 8.89
N VAL A 103 -5.93 1.83 10.10
CA VAL A 103 -5.62 0.81 11.09
C VAL A 103 -6.26 1.21 12.40
N LEU A 104 -7.10 0.34 12.95
CA LEU A 104 -7.76 0.50 14.24
C LEU A 104 -7.25 -0.59 15.18
N ALA A 105 -6.70 -0.21 16.32
CA ALA A 105 -6.32 -1.16 17.35
C ALA A 105 -6.81 -0.74 18.74
N ARG A 106 -7.15 -1.75 19.56
CA ARG A 106 -7.39 -1.56 20.99
C ARG A 106 -6.05 -1.59 21.73
N ILE A 107 -5.83 -0.59 22.59
CA ILE A 107 -4.63 -0.46 23.44
C ILE A 107 -5.02 -0.42 24.91
N ILE A 108 -4.05 -0.71 25.78
CA ILE A 108 -4.16 -0.53 27.23
C ILE A 108 -3.27 0.63 27.62
N GLN A 109 -3.86 1.70 28.17
CA GLN A 109 -3.10 2.82 28.71
C GLN A 109 -2.33 2.40 29.97
N ARG A 110 -1.34 3.20 30.39
CA ARG A 110 -0.50 2.87 31.56
C ARG A 110 -1.28 2.70 32.87
N ASP A 111 -2.44 3.33 32.99
CA ASP A 111 -3.34 3.20 34.16
C ASP A 111 -4.23 1.95 34.11
N GLY A 112 -4.14 1.14 33.04
CA GLY A 112 -4.95 -0.05 32.80
C GLY A 112 -6.25 0.21 32.03
N THR A 113 -6.55 1.45 31.67
CA THR A 113 -7.77 1.81 30.93
C THR A 113 -7.67 1.35 29.47
N PRO A 114 -8.67 0.60 28.94
CA PRO A 114 -8.71 0.26 27.52
C PRO A 114 -9.06 1.50 26.69
N SER A 115 -8.40 1.66 25.54
CA SER A 115 -8.66 2.76 24.60
C SER A 115 -8.44 2.29 23.17
N TYR A 116 -8.81 3.11 22.20
CA TYR A 116 -8.72 2.76 20.78
C TYR A 116 -7.93 3.84 20.03
N ILE A 117 -7.02 3.40 19.17
CA ILE A 117 -6.33 4.26 18.22
C ILE A 117 -6.78 3.85 16.83
N MET A 118 -7.31 4.81 16.07
CA MET A 118 -7.57 4.66 14.65
C MET A 118 -6.64 5.62 13.90
N GLU A 119 -5.71 5.07 13.15
CA GLU A 119 -4.81 5.82 12.28
C GLU A 119 -5.29 5.72 10.84
N THR A 120 -5.22 6.83 10.13
CA THR A 120 -5.46 6.89 8.69
C THR A 120 -4.64 8.04 8.12
N GLY A 121 -4.42 8.06 6.82
CA GLY A 121 -3.68 9.11 6.12
C GLY A 121 -4.62 10.00 5.32
N PHE A 122 -5.61 10.65 5.96
CA PHE A 122 -6.62 11.42 5.23
C PHE A 122 -6.41 12.94 5.36
N ARG A 123 -6.91 13.69 4.37
CA ARG A 123 -6.76 15.16 4.29
C ARG A 123 -7.53 15.93 5.38
N GLU A 124 -8.65 15.39 5.86
CA GLU A 124 -9.58 16.09 6.75
C GLU A 124 -10.06 15.23 7.92
N ARG A 125 -10.74 15.89 8.88
CA ARG A 125 -11.40 15.27 10.05
C ARG A 125 -10.49 14.35 10.88
N GLN A 126 -9.19 14.63 10.84
CA GLN A 126 -8.18 13.96 11.65
C GLN A 126 -8.18 14.49 13.08
N GLY A 127 -7.72 13.67 14.02
CA GLY A 127 -7.52 14.10 15.40
C GLY A 127 -6.45 15.21 15.48
N SER A 128 -6.64 16.16 16.39
CA SER A 128 -5.58 17.12 16.74
C SER A 128 -4.94 16.72 18.05
N SER A 129 -3.61 16.77 18.11
CA SER A 129 -2.85 16.52 19.33
C SER A 129 -3.32 17.46 20.45
N PRO A 130 -3.67 16.93 21.63
CA PRO A 130 -4.06 17.74 22.77
C PRO A 130 -2.89 18.52 23.38
N PHE A 131 -1.65 18.26 22.93
CA PHE A 131 -0.43 18.82 23.52
C PHE A 131 0.36 19.73 22.56
N TYR A 132 0.39 19.41 21.27
CA TYR A 132 1.32 20.04 20.32
C TYR A 132 0.66 20.73 19.13
N ASN A 133 -0.68 20.82 19.09
CA ASN A 133 -1.43 21.47 18.00
C ASN A 133 -0.99 20.98 16.59
N ARG A 134 -0.89 19.66 16.45
CA ARG A 134 -0.52 18.98 15.20
C ARG A 134 -1.56 17.92 14.88
N ILE A 135 -1.75 17.63 13.60
CA ILE A 135 -2.65 16.57 13.15
C ILE A 135 -2.05 15.21 13.56
N MET A 136 -2.90 14.32 14.08
CA MET A 136 -2.58 12.93 14.40
C MET A 136 -3.12 12.05 13.28
N ARG A 137 -2.21 11.61 12.41
CA ARG A 137 -2.47 10.76 11.26
C ARG A 137 -1.16 10.04 10.86
N PHE A 138 -1.22 9.16 9.85
CA PHE A 138 -0.01 8.69 9.20
C PHE A 138 0.70 9.85 8.49
N GLU A 139 2.00 9.99 8.73
CA GLU A 139 2.86 11.01 8.15
C GLU A 139 4.05 10.38 7.40
N PRO A 140 4.50 10.98 6.29
CA PRO A 140 5.55 10.40 5.46
C PRO A 140 6.89 10.40 6.19
N ARG A 141 7.63 9.29 6.06
CA ARG A 141 9.04 9.23 6.49
C ARG A 141 9.93 10.01 5.53
N PRO A 142 10.85 10.85 6.04
CA PRO A 142 11.85 11.49 5.21
C PRO A 142 12.82 10.46 4.60
N GLY A 143 13.49 10.85 3.52
CA GLY A 143 14.54 10.03 2.90
C GLY A 143 14.04 9.05 1.84
N TYR A 144 12.74 8.91 1.64
CA TYR A 144 12.14 8.07 0.60
C TYR A 144 11.81 8.85 -0.70
N PHE A 145 12.30 10.07 -0.82
CA PHE A 145 12.21 10.92 -2.03
C PHE A 145 13.39 11.90 -2.05
N GLU A 146 13.69 12.48 -3.21
CA GLU A 146 14.66 13.57 -3.34
C GLU A 146 14.12 14.87 -2.73
N PRO A 147 14.70 15.38 -1.62
CA PRO A 147 14.15 16.53 -0.92
C PRO A 147 14.52 17.87 -1.55
N SER A 148 15.57 17.95 -2.38
CA SER A 148 16.04 19.21 -2.95
C SER A 148 15.10 19.71 -4.06
N PRO A 149 14.52 20.92 -3.93
CA PRO A 149 13.68 21.50 -4.99
C PRO A 149 14.43 21.75 -6.31
N SER A 150 15.77 21.86 -6.29
CA SER A 150 16.56 22.00 -7.52
C SER A 150 16.70 20.70 -8.30
N ARG A 151 16.58 19.55 -7.62
CA ARG A 151 16.66 18.22 -8.24
C ARG A 151 15.27 17.65 -8.50
N ASN A 152 14.34 17.82 -7.55
CA ASN A 152 12.94 17.43 -7.63
C ASN A 152 12.04 18.69 -7.66
N PRO A 153 11.97 19.41 -8.79
CA PRO A 153 11.21 20.66 -8.89
C PRO A 153 9.70 20.46 -8.72
N GLY A 154 9.19 19.28 -9.09
CA GLY A 154 7.78 18.93 -8.89
C GLY A 154 7.41 18.64 -7.43
N ARG A 155 8.41 18.53 -6.54
CA ARG A 155 8.22 18.10 -5.15
C ARG A 155 7.35 16.84 -5.08
N SER A 156 7.63 15.87 -5.94
CA SER A 156 6.83 14.65 -6.01
C SER A 156 7.42 13.56 -5.11
N PRO A 157 6.59 12.63 -4.59
CA PRO A 157 7.05 11.35 -4.07
C PRO A 157 7.86 10.59 -5.13
N ALA A 158 8.64 9.59 -4.70
CA ALA A 158 9.45 8.82 -5.63
C ALA A 158 8.58 7.98 -6.58
N ILE A 159 8.88 8.07 -7.88
CA ILE A 159 8.22 7.29 -8.94
C ILE A 159 9.26 6.75 -9.92
N SER A 160 9.07 5.51 -10.37
CA SER A 160 10.02 4.78 -11.22
C SER A 160 10.32 5.45 -12.56
N SER A 161 9.35 6.19 -13.09
CA SER A 161 9.45 6.90 -14.38
C SER A 161 10.26 8.19 -14.30
N ASP A 162 10.57 8.70 -13.10
CA ASP A 162 11.33 9.94 -12.91
C ASP A 162 12.43 9.79 -11.85
N PRO A 163 13.68 9.46 -12.26
CA PRO A 163 14.82 9.34 -11.36
C PRO A 163 15.16 10.61 -10.57
N ARG A 164 14.66 11.78 -10.98
CA ARG A 164 14.84 13.03 -10.24
C ARG A 164 14.11 13.03 -8.90
N THR A 165 13.11 12.16 -8.75
CA THR A 165 12.32 12.01 -7.52
C THR A 165 12.96 11.04 -6.52
N TRP A 166 13.98 10.28 -6.92
CA TRP A 166 14.59 9.24 -6.08
C TRP A 166 15.56 9.85 -5.07
N PRO A 167 15.57 9.38 -3.82
CA PRO A 167 16.58 9.80 -2.86
C PRO A 167 17.98 9.36 -3.32
N ALA A 168 19.02 9.99 -2.76
CA ALA A 168 20.40 9.59 -3.05
C ALA A 168 20.69 8.13 -2.67
N VAL A 169 20.06 7.65 -1.59
CA VAL A 169 20.08 6.28 -1.10
C VAL A 169 18.71 5.96 -0.49
N TRP A 170 18.28 4.70 -0.59
CA TRP A 170 17.05 4.19 0.00
C TRP A 170 17.30 3.75 1.45
N PRO A 171 16.60 4.34 2.45
CA PRO A 171 16.84 4.04 3.86
C PRO A 171 16.69 2.56 4.22
N ASP A 172 15.68 1.89 3.65
CA ASP A 172 15.39 0.46 3.86
C ASP A 172 16.37 -0.48 3.16
N LYS A 173 17.28 0.04 2.32
CA LYS A 173 18.32 -0.73 1.61
C LYS A 173 19.72 -0.47 2.13
N LEU A 174 19.90 0.35 3.17
CA LEU A 174 21.23 0.67 3.73
C LEU A 174 22.00 -0.57 4.22
N GLY A 175 21.28 -1.63 4.63
CA GLY A 175 21.88 -2.90 5.05
C GLY A 175 22.18 -3.88 3.93
N ASP A 176 21.93 -3.53 2.66
CA ASP A 176 22.25 -4.41 1.53
C ASP A 176 23.78 -4.68 1.49
N PRO A 177 24.22 -5.95 1.47
CA PRO A 177 25.64 -6.29 1.60
C PRO A 177 26.46 -5.95 0.35
N ASP A 178 25.83 -5.90 -0.82
CA ASP A 178 26.51 -5.73 -2.10
C ASP A 178 26.43 -4.29 -2.61
N ASP A 179 25.35 -3.57 -2.30
CA ASP A 179 25.14 -2.16 -2.68
C ASP A 179 24.32 -1.41 -1.63
N PRO A 180 24.91 -1.02 -0.49
CA PRO A 180 24.24 -0.29 0.58
C PRO A 180 23.47 0.93 0.08
N GLY A 181 22.16 0.94 0.33
CA GLY A 181 21.26 2.03 -0.01
C GLY A 181 20.82 2.06 -1.46
N TRP A 182 21.21 1.08 -2.29
CA TRP A 182 20.78 0.96 -3.70
C TRP A 182 20.92 2.29 -4.47
N ALA A 183 22.06 2.96 -4.30
CA ALA A 183 22.26 4.32 -4.82
C ALA A 183 22.06 4.37 -6.34
N GLY A 184 21.25 5.33 -6.81
CA GLY A 184 20.97 5.51 -8.24
C GLY A 184 20.15 4.39 -8.89
N SER A 185 19.64 3.44 -8.11
CA SER A 185 18.74 2.37 -8.59
C SER A 185 17.32 2.60 -8.09
N TRP A 186 16.32 2.13 -8.84
CA TRP A 186 14.93 2.13 -8.35
C TRP A 186 14.76 1.10 -7.22
N ASN A 187 14.09 1.48 -6.13
CA ASN A 187 13.65 0.53 -5.10
C ASN A 187 12.37 -0.15 -5.55
N GLY A 188 12.50 -1.08 -6.51
CA GLY A 188 11.37 -1.79 -7.08
C GLY A 188 10.90 -2.96 -6.23
N TYR A 189 9.61 -3.29 -6.35
CA TYR A 189 8.97 -4.38 -5.63
C TYR A 189 9.70 -5.74 -5.80
N PHE A 190 10.22 -6.01 -7.01
CA PHE A 190 10.99 -7.22 -7.32
C PHE A 190 12.50 -6.97 -7.47
N GLY A 191 13.05 -6.09 -6.62
CA GLY A 191 14.47 -5.73 -6.62
C GLY A 191 14.76 -4.43 -7.37
N LYS A 192 16.00 -4.24 -7.83
CA LYS A 192 16.42 -3.09 -8.65
C LYS A 192 15.87 -3.13 -10.08
N ARG A 193 14.55 -3.26 -10.21
CA ARG A 193 13.84 -3.43 -11.47
C ARG A 193 12.53 -2.66 -11.42
N ILE A 194 12.24 -1.98 -12.50
CA ILE A 194 10.94 -1.34 -12.73
C ILE A 194 10.02 -2.40 -13.33
N VAL A 195 8.87 -2.65 -12.71
CA VAL A 195 7.94 -3.72 -13.11
C VAL A 195 6.60 -3.21 -13.64
N ALA A 196 6.35 -1.91 -13.50
CA ALA A 196 5.21 -1.19 -14.04
C ALA A 196 5.68 0.04 -14.82
N ASP A 197 4.88 0.51 -15.79
CA ASP A 197 5.20 1.75 -16.52
C ASP A 197 5.31 2.94 -15.55
N GLN A 198 4.51 2.92 -14.48
CA GLN A 198 4.71 3.73 -13.29
C GLN A 198 4.58 2.88 -12.03
N GLU A 199 5.60 2.95 -11.19
CA GLU A 199 5.60 2.41 -9.84
C GLU A 199 5.94 3.57 -8.89
N SER A 200 5.06 3.90 -7.94
CA SER A 200 5.40 4.84 -6.86
C SER A 200 5.87 4.07 -5.63
N TYR A 201 6.73 4.69 -4.83
CA TYR A 201 7.18 4.12 -3.56
C TYR A 201 7.26 5.18 -2.48
N THR A 202 6.52 4.97 -1.39
CA THR A 202 6.52 5.85 -0.22
C THR A 202 6.48 5.03 1.07
N VAL A 203 6.93 5.65 2.16
CA VAL A 203 6.85 5.04 3.49
C VAL A 203 6.30 6.09 4.46
N MET A 204 5.38 5.67 5.33
CA MET A 204 4.74 6.52 6.34
C MET A 204 4.70 5.81 7.70
N ASP A 205 4.52 6.59 8.78
CA ASP A 205 4.28 6.08 10.13
C ASP A 205 3.37 7.00 10.96
N ASP A 206 3.02 6.57 12.16
CA ASP A 206 2.03 7.18 13.05
C ASP A 206 2.63 7.93 14.27
N ASP A 207 3.86 8.47 14.17
CA ASP A 207 4.59 9.04 15.32
C ASP A 207 3.95 10.29 15.96
N TYR A 208 2.87 10.82 15.38
CA TYR A 208 2.22 12.03 15.91
C TYR A 208 1.08 11.76 16.88
N TYR A 209 0.57 10.52 16.95
CA TYR A 209 -0.62 10.22 17.75
C TYR A 209 -0.31 10.11 19.25
N ASP A 210 -0.70 11.13 20.00
CA ASP A 210 -0.39 11.28 21.43
C ASP A 210 -1.63 11.55 22.30
N ALA A 211 -2.82 11.15 21.84
CA ALA A 211 -4.06 11.34 22.60
C ALA A 211 -4.12 10.50 23.89
N TRP A 212 -3.44 9.36 23.93
CA TRP A 212 -3.48 8.39 25.04
C TRP A 212 -2.14 8.27 25.75
N ASP A 213 -2.18 7.93 27.05
CA ASP A 213 -0.97 7.59 27.82
C ASP A 213 -0.50 6.16 27.46
N PHE A 214 0.05 6.05 26.25
CA PHE A 214 0.48 4.81 25.63
C PHE A 214 1.81 5.01 24.90
N ASN A 215 2.65 3.98 24.94
CA ASN A 215 3.88 3.90 24.16
C ASN A 215 3.95 2.50 23.52
N PRO A 216 4.00 2.41 22.18
CA PRO A 216 4.01 1.13 21.48
C PRO A 216 5.38 0.42 21.51
N ASP A 217 6.44 1.12 21.92
CA ASP A 217 7.80 0.56 21.97
C ASP A 217 8.42 0.72 23.37
N SER A 218 8.65 -0.40 24.04
CA SER A 218 9.30 -0.45 25.36
C SER A 218 10.78 -0.08 25.32
N ARG A 219 11.42 -0.15 24.14
CA ARG A 219 12.81 0.24 23.92
C ARG A 219 12.94 1.75 23.68
N ASP A 220 11.85 2.43 23.32
CA ASP A 220 11.83 3.87 23.06
C ASP A 220 10.50 4.52 23.49
N SER A 221 10.54 5.16 24.66
CA SER A 221 9.41 5.89 25.25
C SER A 221 9.03 7.19 24.51
N THR A 222 9.75 7.56 23.46
CA THR A 222 9.40 8.71 22.60
C THR A 222 8.54 8.30 21.41
N ARG A 223 8.48 7.01 21.05
CA ARG A 223 7.60 6.52 19.98
C ARG A 223 6.14 6.63 20.40
N ARG A 224 5.30 7.11 19.49
CA ARG A 224 3.86 7.34 19.67
C ARG A 224 3.03 6.54 18.64
N GLY A 225 1.70 6.69 18.68
CA GLY A 225 0.78 5.89 17.87
C GLY A 225 0.79 4.41 18.24
N LEU A 226 0.58 3.57 17.23
CA LEU A 226 0.64 2.12 17.29
C LEU A 226 2.05 1.58 16.95
N GLY A 227 3.02 2.44 16.63
CA GLY A 227 4.37 1.98 16.31
C GLY A 227 4.45 1.35 14.92
N LEU A 228 3.50 1.67 14.04
CA LEU A 228 3.38 1.06 12.71
C LEU A 228 4.21 1.81 11.67
N ARG A 229 4.80 1.07 10.74
CA ARG A 229 5.34 1.57 9.48
C ARG A 229 4.47 1.03 8.36
N ILE A 230 4.12 1.88 7.40
CA ILE A 230 3.42 1.46 6.18
C ILE A 230 4.26 1.79 4.97
N GLU A 231 4.63 0.76 4.22
CA GLU A 231 5.19 0.88 2.88
C GLU A 231 4.05 0.88 1.86
N VAL A 232 4.03 1.89 0.99
CA VAL A 232 2.96 2.10 0.01
C VAL A 232 3.56 2.06 -1.38
N ARG A 233 2.93 1.28 -2.26
CA ARG A 233 3.26 1.24 -3.69
C ARG A 233 2.03 1.37 -4.55
N GLY A 234 2.10 2.25 -5.55
CA GLY A 234 1.12 2.31 -6.64
C GLY A 234 1.73 1.69 -7.89
N PHE A 235 1.01 0.84 -8.59
CA PHE A 235 1.43 0.24 -9.86
C PHE A 235 0.43 0.54 -10.96
N GLN A 236 0.93 1.05 -12.08
CA GLN A 236 0.13 1.33 -13.27
C GLN A 236 0.85 0.92 -14.54
N TRP A 237 0.12 0.25 -15.43
CA TRP A 237 0.59 -0.18 -16.75
C TRP A 237 -0.17 0.53 -17.87
N ALA A 238 0.55 0.92 -18.92
CA ALA A 238 0.01 1.39 -20.19
C ALA A 238 -0.36 0.19 -21.10
N ASN A 239 -0.91 -0.88 -20.52
CA ASN A 239 -1.38 -2.06 -21.24
C ASN A 239 -2.92 -2.00 -21.37
N PRO A 240 -3.50 -2.23 -22.56
CA PRO A 240 -4.96 -2.26 -22.74
C PRO A 240 -5.72 -3.19 -21.78
N GLN A 241 -5.11 -4.28 -21.31
CA GLN A 241 -5.73 -5.20 -20.35
C GLN A 241 -5.83 -4.64 -18.92
N ALA A 242 -5.00 -3.63 -18.60
CA ALA A 242 -4.94 -2.98 -17.29
C ALA A 242 -5.28 -1.49 -17.37
N SER A 243 -5.84 -1.02 -18.49
CA SER A 243 -5.95 0.42 -18.76
C SER A 243 -6.83 1.16 -17.76
N ASN A 244 -7.85 0.48 -17.20
CA ASN A 244 -8.83 1.02 -16.26
C ASN A 244 -8.63 0.49 -14.83
N VAL A 245 -7.40 0.14 -14.46
CA VAL A 245 -7.05 -0.29 -13.10
C VAL A 245 -5.72 0.36 -12.69
N ILE A 246 -5.63 0.76 -11.43
CA ILE A 246 -4.38 1.06 -10.73
C ILE A 246 -4.35 0.19 -9.48
N PHE A 247 -3.21 -0.44 -9.21
CA PHE A 247 -3.04 -1.28 -8.05
C PHE A 247 -2.32 -0.52 -6.94
N TRP A 248 -2.83 -0.61 -5.71
CA TRP A 248 -2.19 -0.03 -4.54
C TRP A 248 -1.90 -1.14 -3.53
N HIS A 249 -0.65 -1.22 -3.11
CA HIS A 249 -0.17 -2.19 -2.14
C HIS A 249 0.28 -1.46 -0.87
N TYR A 250 -0.24 -1.90 0.26
CA TYR A 250 0.07 -1.36 1.59
C TYR A 250 0.67 -2.49 2.44
N ASP A 251 1.95 -2.36 2.77
CA ASP A 251 2.67 -3.29 3.64
C ASP A 251 2.81 -2.67 5.03
N ILE A 252 2.10 -3.22 6.00
CA ILE A 252 2.00 -2.71 7.36
C ILE A 252 2.91 -3.55 8.27
N THR A 253 3.92 -2.92 8.86
CA THR A 253 4.86 -3.55 9.78
C THR A 253 4.73 -2.95 11.17
N ASN A 254 4.60 -3.80 12.20
CA ASN A 254 4.77 -3.37 13.59
C ASN A 254 6.27 -3.24 13.91
N GLU A 255 6.73 -2.00 14.11
CA GLU A 255 8.12 -1.71 14.50
C GLU A 255 8.28 -1.53 16.01
N GLY A 256 7.18 -1.53 16.76
CA GLY A 256 7.16 -1.44 18.22
C GLY A 256 7.47 -2.77 18.90
N THR A 257 7.14 -2.84 20.19
CA THR A 257 7.19 -4.07 21.00
C THR A 257 5.83 -4.43 21.60
N THR A 258 4.81 -3.60 21.40
CA THR A 258 3.44 -3.93 21.78
C THR A 258 2.85 -4.91 20.77
N ASP A 259 2.29 -5.98 21.31
CA ASP A 259 1.52 -6.94 20.53
C ASP A 259 0.06 -6.48 20.38
N TYR A 260 -0.48 -6.67 19.18
CA TYR A 260 -1.85 -6.30 18.83
C TYR A 260 -2.72 -7.51 18.46
N ASP A 261 -2.25 -8.73 18.70
CA ASP A 261 -2.93 -9.99 18.41
C ASP A 261 -4.44 -9.94 18.75
N ASP A 262 -5.27 -10.29 17.78
CA ASP A 262 -6.74 -10.30 17.81
C ASP A 262 -7.42 -8.97 18.22
N ASN A 263 -6.68 -7.85 18.24
CA ASN A 263 -7.16 -6.54 18.67
C ASN A 263 -6.88 -5.43 17.64
N ILE A 264 -6.60 -5.81 16.40
CA ILE A 264 -6.30 -4.89 15.29
C ILE A 264 -7.17 -5.19 14.07
N VAL A 265 -7.62 -4.12 13.41
CA VAL A 265 -8.39 -4.15 12.17
C VAL A 265 -7.74 -3.20 11.19
N PHE A 266 -7.52 -3.66 9.97
CA PHE A 266 -7.11 -2.82 8.85
C PHE A 266 -8.24 -2.76 7.83
N GLY A 267 -8.32 -1.65 7.10
CA GLY A 267 -9.31 -1.48 6.05
C GLY A 267 -8.96 -0.32 5.15
N LEU A 268 -9.86 -0.02 4.22
CA LEU A 268 -9.76 1.12 3.32
C LEU A 268 -10.93 2.04 3.64
N TYR A 269 -10.62 3.30 3.86
CA TYR A 269 -11.59 4.38 3.89
C TYR A 269 -11.63 5.04 2.51
N MET A 270 -12.84 5.30 2.05
CA MET A 270 -13.09 5.76 0.69
C MET A 270 -14.17 6.83 0.71
N ASP A 271 -13.81 7.97 0.17
CA ASP A 271 -14.66 9.10 -0.14
C ASP A 271 -14.84 9.10 -1.66
N SER A 272 -16.00 8.63 -2.12
CA SER A 272 -16.33 8.67 -3.55
C SER A 272 -16.82 10.06 -3.93
N GLY A 273 -16.51 10.46 -5.15
CA GLY A 273 -17.00 11.69 -5.76
C GLY A 273 -17.20 11.43 -7.25
N VAL A 274 -18.10 10.50 -7.59
CA VAL A 274 -18.33 10.06 -8.96
C VAL A 274 -18.96 11.20 -9.74
N GLY A 275 -18.25 11.74 -10.73
CA GLY A 275 -18.68 12.95 -11.42
C GLY A 275 -17.89 14.21 -11.02
N GLY A 276 -17.04 14.09 -10.00
CA GLY A 276 -16.17 15.15 -9.49
C GLY A 276 -16.75 15.89 -8.30
N SER A 277 -16.26 17.10 -8.04
CA SER A 277 -16.64 17.88 -6.86
C SER A 277 -17.62 19.02 -7.16
N ALA A 278 -17.91 19.28 -8.43
CA ALA A 278 -18.55 20.52 -8.88
C ALA A 278 -20.05 20.33 -9.09
N LEU A 279 -20.78 21.44 -9.22
CA LEU A 279 -22.22 21.41 -9.51
C LEU A 279 -22.48 20.90 -10.94
N SER A 280 -23.21 19.81 -11.12
CA SER A 280 -23.67 19.35 -12.43
C SER A 280 -25.02 19.97 -12.82
N CYS A 281 -25.58 19.47 -13.93
CA CYS A 281 -26.91 19.85 -14.39
C CYS A 281 -28.07 19.22 -13.60
N ASP A 282 -27.79 18.33 -12.66
CA ASP A 282 -28.78 17.88 -11.67
C ASP A 282 -29.00 18.93 -10.55
N ASN A 283 -28.22 20.02 -10.56
CA ASN A 283 -28.20 21.08 -9.55
C ASN A 283 -27.84 20.58 -8.15
N ILE A 284 -26.99 19.55 -8.11
CA ILE A 284 -26.37 18.98 -6.92
C ILE A 284 -24.86 18.98 -7.18
N PHE A 285 -24.06 19.06 -6.11
CA PHE A 285 -22.60 18.87 -6.22
C PHE A 285 -22.34 17.37 -6.27
N GLU A 286 -21.58 16.87 -7.24
CA GLU A 286 -21.52 15.42 -7.50
C GLU A 286 -20.96 14.59 -6.34
N SER A 287 -20.14 15.18 -5.47
CA SER A 287 -19.71 14.50 -4.23
C SER A 287 -20.85 14.26 -3.22
N ASP A 288 -22.04 14.84 -3.40
CA ASP A 288 -23.13 14.82 -2.42
C ASP A 288 -24.24 13.79 -2.73
N ASP A 289 -24.24 13.16 -3.91
CA ASP A 289 -25.29 12.23 -4.35
C ASP A 289 -24.81 10.86 -4.84
N ASP A 290 -23.61 10.47 -4.44
CA ASP A 290 -23.08 9.14 -4.68
C ASP A 290 -23.82 8.04 -3.90
N ASN A 291 -23.97 6.89 -4.56
CA ASN A 291 -24.38 5.64 -3.93
C ASN A 291 -23.24 4.64 -3.93
N ALA A 292 -23.30 3.69 -2.98
CA ALA A 292 -22.35 2.60 -2.88
C ALA A 292 -23.06 1.27 -2.68
N PHE A 293 -22.47 0.20 -3.21
CA PHE A 293 -22.90 -1.16 -2.94
C PHE A 293 -21.68 -2.07 -2.81
N PHE A 294 -21.79 -3.07 -1.94
CA PHE A 294 -20.78 -4.11 -1.78
C PHE A 294 -21.32 -5.41 -2.35
N ASP A 295 -20.63 -5.92 -3.36
CA ASP A 295 -20.90 -7.22 -3.94
C ASP A 295 -19.77 -8.19 -3.60
N ARG A 296 -20.11 -9.20 -2.82
CA ARG A 296 -19.17 -10.27 -2.46
C ARG A 296 -18.95 -11.22 -3.64
N THR A 297 -19.95 -11.42 -4.51
CA THR A 297 -19.97 -12.50 -5.49
C THR A 297 -20.51 -12.05 -6.84
N LEU A 298 -19.73 -12.18 -7.91
CA LEU A 298 -20.24 -12.08 -9.27
C LEU A 298 -20.35 -13.47 -9.86
N ASN A 299 -21.58 -13.92 -10.12
CA ASN A 299 -21.88 -15.29 -10.53
C ASN A 299 -21.42 -16.31 -9.49
N GLN A 300 -20.28 -16.97 -9.71
CA GLN A 300 -19.69 -17.99 -8.83
C GLN A 300 -18.37 -17.53 -8.21
N ASP A 301 -17.83 -16.37 -8.63
CA ASP A 301 -16.53 -15.88 -8.20
C ASP A 301 -16.67 -14.94 -7.00
N VAL A 302 -15.79 -15.08 -6.01
CA VAL A 302 -15.66 -14.15 -4.89
C VAL A 302 -14.82 -12.96 -5.34
N LEU A 303 -15.41 -11.76 -5.39
CA LEU A 303 -14.76 -10.54 -5.88
C LEU A 303 -14.48 -9.51 -4.80
N ASN A 304 -15.26 -9.53 -3.70
CA ASN A 304 -15.18 -8.54 -2.64
C ASN A 304 -15.11 -7.10 -3.19
N LEU A 305 -16.02 -6.77 -4.12
CA LEU A 305 -16.02 -5.52 -4.86
C LEU A 305 -16.98 -4.53 -4.20
N VAL A 306 -16.46 -3.40 -3.75
CA VAL A 306 -17.27 -2.20 -3.52
C VAL A 306 -17.32 -1.42 -4.83
N TYR A 307 -18.50 -1.00 -5.25
CA TYR A 307 -18.62 -0.06 -6.37
C TYR A 307 -19.52 1.10 -6.02
N THR A 308 -19.18 2.27 -6.56
CA THR A 308 -19.90 3.52 -6.38
C THR A 308 -20.30 4.13 -7.71
N TRP A 309 -21.39 4.91 -7.68
CA TRP A 309 -21.94 5.59 -8.84
C TRP A 309 -22.71 6.83 -8.44
N ASP A 310 -22.68 7.82 -9.33
CA ASP A 310 -23.56 8.98 -9.24
C ASP A 310 -25.02 8.55 -9.43
N ARG A 311 -25.91 9.06 -8.57
CA ARG A 311 -27.33 8.69 -8.55
C ARG A 311 -28.06 8.98 -9.85
N PHE A 312 -27.70 10.05 -10.55
CA PHE A 312 -28.40 10.51 -11.75
C PHE A 312 -27.68 10.14 -13.04
N GLY A 313 -26.43 9.67 -12.94
CA GLY A 313 -25.56 9.28 -14.04
C GLY A 313 -24.86 10.45 -14.74
N HIS A 314 -24.78 11.61 -14.09
CA HIS A 314 -24.12 12.80 -14.62
C HIS A 314 -22.91 13.20 -13.78
N GLY A 315 -22.15 14.15 -14.30
CA GLY A 315 -20.88 14.60 -13.78
C GLY A 315 -20.42 15.86 -14.50
N ARG A 316 -19.38 16.50 -13.96
CA ARG A 316 -18.72 17.63 -14.63
C ARG A 316 -17.38 17.19 -15.20
N ASP A 317 -17.22 17.41 -16.49
CA ASP A 317 -16.01 17.11 -17.24
C ASP A 317 -15.63 18.29 -18.16
N LEU A 318 -14.60 18.12 -18.99
CA LEU A 318 -14.16 19.16 -19.93
C LEU A 318 -15.15 19.42 -21.08
N SER A 319 -16.14 18.54 -21.29
CA SER A 319 -17.18 18.69 -22.30
C SER A 319 -18.38 19.50 -21.79
N GLY A 320 -18.63 19.51 -20.48
CA GLY A 320 -19.71 20.28 -19.87
C GLY A 320 -20.04 19.85 -18.44
N ASN A 321 -21.24 20.23 -17.98
CA ASN A 321 -21.76 19.91 -16.65
C ASN A 321 -22.80 18.78 -16.64
N CYS A 322 -22.91 18.01 -17.73
CA CYS A 322 -23.78 16.84 -17.85
C CYS A 322 -23.03 15.64 -18.47
N GLY A 323 -21.73 15.50 -18.19
CA GLY A 323 -20.95 14.37 -18.68
C GLY A 323 -21.51 13.08 -18.09
N ARG A 324 -21.64 12.01 -18.89
CA ARG A 324 -22.15 10.73 -18.37
C ARG A 324 -21.09 10.06 -17.50
N THR A 325 -21.44 9.73 -16.26
CA THR A 325 -20.55 9.01 -15.35
C THR A 325 -20.52 7.50 -15.61
N GLY A 326 -19.50 6.88 -15.03
CA GLY A 326 -19.33 5.43 -14.98
C GLY A 326 -19.45 4.94 -13.55
N TYR A 327 -18.90 3.76 -13.29
CA TYR A 327 -18.76 3.21 -11.94
C TYR A 327 -17.31 3.27 -11.52
N LEU A 328 -17.08 3.53 -10.24
CA LEU A 328 -15.77 3.35 -9.61
C LEU A 328 -15.80 2.10 -8.76
N GLY A 329 -14.87 1.18 -9.00
CA GLY A 329 -14.79 -0.11 -8.31
C GLY A 329 -13.52 -0.25 -7.48
N TYR A 330 -13.66 -0.86 -6.31
CA TYR A 330 -12.58 -1.16 -5.37
C TYR A 330 -12.68 -2.60 -4.95
N ALA A 331 -11.64 -3.38 -5.25
CA ALA A 331 -11.56 -4.77 -4.88
C ALA A 331 -10.34 -4.99 -3.99
N TYR A 332 -10.56 -5.72 -2.89
CA TYR A 332 -9.47 -6.34 -2.15
C TYR A 332 -9.05 -7.59 -2.92
N MET A 333 -7.81 -7.60 -3.40
CA MET A 333 -7.28 -8.77 -4.10
C MET A 333 -6.66 -9.77 -3.14
N GLU A 334 -6.09 -9.31 -2.03
CA GLU A 334 -5.44 -10.13 -1.03
C GLU A 334 -5.41 -9.36 0.29
N THR A 335 -5.65 -10.06 1.38
CA THR A 335 -5.39 -9.57 2.74
C THR A 335 -4.59 -10.64 3.46
N PRO A 336 -3.58 -10.30 4.27
CA PRO A 336 -2.88 -11.33 5.03
C PRO A 336 -3.86 -12.03 5.98
N GLY A 337 -3.96 -13.35 5.88
CA GLY A 337 -4.60 -14.18 6.89
C GLY A 337 -3.77 -14.28 8.17
N ASN A 338 -4.38 -14.85 9.20
CA ASN A 338 -3.71 -15.23 10.43
C ASN A 338 -2.89 -16.51 10.20
N ALA A 339 -1.59 -16.31 9.95
CA ALA A 339 -0.64 -17.40 9.74
C ALA A 339 -0.55 -18.45 10.87
N LEU A 340 -1.18 -18.21 12.03
CA LEU A 340 -1.08 -19.07 13.21
C LEU A 340 -2.37 -19.89 13.48
N ASP A 341 -3.49 -19.61 12.82
CA ASP A 341 -4.77 -20.24 13.16
C ASP A 341 -5.16 -21.41 12.24
N THR A 342 -4.44 -21.62 11.13
CA THR A 342 -4.70 -22.66 10.12
C THR A 342 -6.10 -22.58 9.48
N ILE A 343 -6.72 -21.41 9.53
CA ILE A 343 -7.99 -21.11 8.89
C ILE A 343 -7.69 -20.36 7.59
N ASP A 344 -8.42 -20.70 6.54
CA ASP A 344 -8.48 -19.91 5.31
C ASP A 344 -9.29 -18.63 5.61
N ASN A 345 -8.59 -17.55 5.93
CA ASN A 345 -9.19 -16.31 6.45
C ASN A 345 -9.71 -15.42 5.31
N ASP A 346 -9.14 -15.54 4.12
CA ASP A 346 -9.53 -14.77 2.94
C ASP A 346 -10.41 -15.55 1.95
N LEU A 347 -10.61 -16.85 2.19
CA LEU A 347 -11.47 -17.78 1.44
C LEU A 347 -10.97 -18.06 0.03
N ASP A 348 -9.65 -18.02 -0.19
CA ASP A 348 -9.02 -18.37 -1.46
C ASP A 348 -8.83 -19.89 -1.65
N GLY A 349 -9.13 -20.67 -0.61
CA GLY A 349 -8.99 -22.13 -0.57
C GLY A 349 -7.68 -22.62 0.06
N ILE A 350 -6.82 -21.72 0.53
CA ILE A 350 -5.49 -22.01 1.09
C ILE A 350 -5.50 -21.75 2.61
N THR A 351 -5.47 -22.81 3.41
CA THR A 351 -5.41 -22.67 4.88
C THR A 351 -4.01 -22.30 5.42
N ASN A 352 -2.99 -22.31 4.56
CA ASN A 352 -1.63 -21.92 4.94
C ASN A 352 -1.40 -20.45 4.57
N GLU A 353 -1.67 -19.58 5.52
CA GLU A 353 -1.59 -18.12 5.40
C GLU A 353 -0.15 -17.57 5.61
N LEU A 354 0.87 -18.45 5.64
CA LEU A 354 2.27 -18.03 5.72
C LEU A 354 2.68 -17.31 4.42
N ARG A 355 3.06 -16.03 4.52
CA ARG A 355 3.58 -15.23 3.41
C ARG A 355 5.12 -15.29 3.31
N ASP A 356 5.67 -16.51 3.38
CA ASP A 356 7.12 -16.77 3.41
C ASP A 356 7.68 -17.46 2.14
N GLY A 357 6.84 -17.70 1.13
CA GLY A 357 7.18 -18.44 -0.10
C GLY A 357 8.21 -17.77 -1.03
N GLY A 358 8.64 -16.54 -0.74
CA GLY A 358 9.61 -15.80 -1.54
C GLY A 358 9.10 -15.47 -2.95
N PRO A 359 9.98 -15.37 -3.98
CA PRO A 359 9.59 -14.97 -5.34
C PRO A 359 8.79 -16.05 -6.11
N GLY A 360 8.43 -17.16 -5.46
CA GLY A 360 7.69 -18.27 -6.05
C GLY A 360 8.50 -19.15 -7.00
N LEU A 361 7.87 -20.24 -7.45
CA LEU A 361 8.39 -21.14 -8.47
C LEU A 361 7.71 -20.85 -9.81
N ARG A 362 8.48 -20.64 -10.88
CA ARG A 362 7.91 -20.53 -12.22
C ARG A 362 7.39 -21.88 -12.67
N ILE A 363 6.07 -22.01 -12.79
CA ILE A 363 5.39 -23.18 -13.37
C ILE A 363 4.90 -22.78 -14.76
N ALA A 364 5.28 -23.56 -15.79
CA ALA A 364 4.96 -23.25 -17.18
C ALA A 364 4.06 -24.34 -17.78
N GLY A 365 2.93 -23.90 -18.34
CA GLY A 365 1.95 -24.77 -18.99
C GLY A 365 0.74 -25.06 -18.09
N GLU A 366 -0.45 -25.05 -18.69
CA GLU A 366 -1.73 -25.21 -17.97
C GLU A 366 -1.78 -26.50 -17.15
N GLU A 367 -1.36 -27.63 -17.71
CA GLU A 367 -1.37 -28.92 -17.03
C GLU A 367 -0.43 -28.95 -15.82
N ALA A 368 0.75 -28.34 -15.94
CA ALA A 368 1.70 -28.25 -14.83
C ALA A 368 1.18 -27.35 -13.70
N ILE A 369 0.52 -26.25 -14.05
CA ILE A 369 -0.15 -25.36 -13.08
C ILE A 369 -1.28 -26.11 -12.38
N ARG A 370 -2.15 -26.80 -13.14
CA ARG A 370 -3.27 -27.59 -12.60
C ARG A 370 -2.78 -28.67 -11.65
N GLN A 371 -1.78 -29.46 -12.05
CA GLN A 371 -1.19 -30.50 -11.20
C GLN A 371 -0.57 -29.93 -9.93
N TYR A 372 0.13 -28.79 -10.02
CA TYR A 372 0.72 -28.16 -8.86
C TYR A 372 -0.37 -27.71 -7.87
N VAL A 373 -1.40 -27.01 -8.35
CA VAL A 373 -2.49 -26.55 -7.50
C VAL A 373 -3.13 -27.74 -6.79
N THR A 374 -3.56 -28.78 -7.51
CA THR A 374 -4.21 -29.97 -6.92
C THR A 374 -3.32 -30.78 -5.95
N THR A 375 -1.99 -30.60 -6.00
CA THR A 375 -1.07 -31.33 -5.11
C THR A 375 -0.65 -30.52 -3.89
N HIS A 376 -0.85 -29.20 -3.89
CA HIS A 376 -0.38 -28.29 -2.84
C HIS A 376 -1.53 -27.58 -2.11
N TYR A 377 -2.71 -27.54 -2.72
CA TYR A 377 -3.96 -26.97 -2.22
C TYR A 377 -5.11 -27.93 -2.55
#